data_AF-A0A2T0KGI8-F1
#
_entry.id   AF-A0A2T0KGI8-F1
#
_cell.length_a   1.000
_cell.length_b   1.000
_cell.length_c   1.000
_cell.angle_alpha   90.00
_cell.angle_beta   90.00
_cell.angle_gamma   90.00
#
_symmetry.space_group_name_H-M   'P 1'
#
loop_
_entity.id
_entity.type
_entity.pdbx_description
1 polymer ?
#
loop_
_entity_poly.entity_id
_entity_poly.type
_entity_poly.pdbx_seq_one_letter_code
_entity_poly.pdbx_strand_id
1 'polypeptide(L)'
;MDPLSDLDGVAWGSLHGTYRSAEDVPRQIMALISKDAAVRGDALTKLSDAVVHQGTRWQVSAHVVPFLARLADDPATPDRAALVTLLRHVGLGARGDRDLPFDPVAAFDRTVTAEQEAMVVERVYHLEEEFDEDWIDVADACAVKWDADAYRATGQHLDAYRRWLGDPDPEVASPATELLAWFPLDEPTLGALLAADRDDAVRAGANLALAHLGVAPEAIVGRMTALLDHPDFAVRVTAAIALAYRLGPDLPDRALDLLVDAEERDVLPGFPPGWRDRAPRGYVALALRRLGLS
;
A
#
# COMPACT_ATOMS: atom_id res chain seq x y z
N MET A 1 3.45 -1.69 24.18
CA MET A 1 2.47 -0.60 24.33
C MET A 1 1.13 -1.19 23.92
N ASP A 2 0.04 -0.91 24.63
CA ASP A 2 -1.28 -1.40 24.23
C ASP A 2 -1.63 -0.81 22.84
N PRO A 3 -1.87 -1.64 21.81
CA PRO A 3 -2.15 -1.16 20.45
C PRO A 3 -3.41 -0.29 20.36
N LEU A 4 -4.32 -0.39 21.32
CA LEU A 4 -5.57 0.38 21.40
C LEU A 4 -5.49 1.60 22.33
N SER A 5 -4.29 1.96 22.79
CA SER A 5 -4.08 3.19 23.55
C SER A 5 -4.64 4.41 22.78
N ASP A 6 -5.28 5.32 23.52
CA ASP A 6 -5.89 6.56 23.02
C ASP A 6 -7.09 6.39 22.08
N LEU A 7 -7.65 5.17 21.94
CA LEU A 7 -8.82 4.92 21.11
C LEU A 7 -10.03 5.79 21.52
N ASP A 8 -10.28 5.90 22.83
CA ASP A 8 -11.37 6.73 23.38
C ASP A 8 -11.10 8.25 23.28
N GLY A 9 -9.86 8.65 22.95
CA GLY A 9 -9.47 10.05 22.81
C GLY A 9 -9.84 10.68 21.47
N VAL A 10 -10.21 9.88 20.48
CA VAL A 10 -10.66 10.36 19.17
C VAL A 10 -12.15 10.68 19.21
N ALA A 11 -12.54 11.84 18.68
CA ALA A 11 -13.94 12.26 18.62
C ALA A 11 -14.71 11.53 17.49
N TRP A 12 -14.87 10.22 17.60
CA TRP A 12 -15.45 9.37 16.55
C TRP A 12 -16.83 9.83 16.07
N GLY A 13 -17.67 10.37 16.97
CA GLY A 13 -18.99 10.87 16.61
C GLY A 13 -18.99 12.10 15.69
N SER A 14 -17.89 12.86 15.64
CA SER A 14 -17.75 13.99 14.72
C SER A 14 -17.12 13.61 13.39
N LEU A 15 -16.65 12.38 13.22
CA LEU A 15 -16.04 11.88 11.99
C LEU A 15 -17.07 11.13 11.17
N HIS A 16 -16.92 11.17 9.85
CA HIS A 16 -17.84 10.53 8.92
C HIS A 16 -17.15 9.43 8.11
N GLY A 17 -17.81 8.27 8.03
CA GLY A 17 -17.41 7.11 7.24
C GLY A 17 -18.01 7.14 5.85
N THR A 18 -18.35 5.98 5.29
CA THR A 18 -18.99 5.84 3.98
C THR A 18 -20.50 6.09 3.98
N TYR A 19 -21.18 5.65 5.04
CA TYR A 19 -22.66 5.68 5.09
C TYR A 19 -23.21 6.54 6.21
N ARG A 20 -22.41 6.84 7.24
CA ARG A 20 -22.83 7.54 8.44
C ARG A 20 -21.63 7.99 9.28
N SER A 21 -21.92 8.67 10.39
CA SER A 21 -20.97 8.96 11.46
C SER A 21 -20.21 7.71 11.93
N ALA A 22 -18.96 7.91 12.36
CA ALA A 22 -18.02 6.87 12.74
C ALA A 22 -18.14 6.40 14.21
N GLU A 23 -19.24 6.69 14.91
CA GLU A 23 -19.47 6.28 16.32
C GLU A 23 -19.27 4.77 16.57
N ASP A 24 -19.50 3.95 15.55
CA ASP A 24 -19.39 2.49 15.63
C ASP A 24 -17.97 1.96 15.41
N VAL A 25 -17.06 2.78 14.87
CA VAL A 25 -15.68 2.40 14.51
C VAL A 25 -14.84 1.94 15.71
N PRO A 26 -14.88 2.57 16.90
CA PRO A 26 -14.08 2.12 18.05
C PRO A 26 -14.41 0.68 18.45
N ARG A 27 -15.70 0.34 18.45
CA ARG A 27 -16.18 -1.00 18.76
C ARG A 27 -15.75 -2.01 17.71
N GLN A 28 -15.72 -1.62 16.44
CA GLN A 28 -15.19 -2.48 15.37
C GLN A 28 -13.69 -2.72 15.55
N ILE A 29 -12.90 -1.69 15.84
CA ILE A 29 -11.45 -1.81 16.11
C ILE A 29 -11.19 -2.72 17.31
N MET A 30 -11.90 -2.54 18.43
CA MET A 30 -11.78 -3.42 19.61
C MET A 30 -12.15 -4.88 19.29
N ALA A 31 -13.12 -5.10 18.42
CA ALA A 31 -13.56 -6.45 18.04
C ALA A 31 -12.53 -7.21 17.18
N LEU A 32 -11.56 -6.51 16.55
CA LEU A 32 -10.46 -7.14 15.80
C LEU A 32 -9.53 -7.99 16.67
N ILE A 33 -9.49 -7.77 17.97
CA ILE A 33 -8.69 -8.60 18.92
C ILE A 33 -9.55 -9.63 19.67
N SER A 34 -10.80 -9.84 19.25
CA SER A 34 -11.68 -10.85 19.84
C SER A 34 -11.07 -12.25 19.73
N LYS A 35 -11.27 -13.08 20.77
CA LYS A 35 -10.92 -14.50 20.71
C LYS A 35 -11.77 -15.29 19.71
N ASP A 36 -12.95 -14.78 19.38
CA ASP A 36 -13.87 -15.37 18.41
C ASP A 36 -13.55 -14.89 16.99
N ALA A 37 -13.16 -15.82 16.11
CA ALA A 37 -12.80 -15.53 14.72
C ALA A 37 -13.98 -14.99 13.89
N ALA A 38 -15.21 -15.40 14.18
CA ALA A 38 -16.38 -14.88 13.48
C ALA A 38 -16.63 -13.40 13.83
N VAL A 39 -16.42 -13.03 15.10
CA VAL A 39 -16.49 -11.64 15.55
C VAL A 39 -15.40 -10.79 14.89
N ARG A 40 -14.18 -11.31 14.78
CA ARG A 40 -13.09 -10.59 14.10
C ARG A 40 -13.37 -10.39 12.61
N GLY A 41 -13.84 -11.43 11.92
CA GLY A 41 -14.18 -11.36 10.50
C GLY A 41 -15.30 -10.35 10.21
N ASP A 42 -16.38 -10.39 10.99
CA ASP A 42 -17.47 -9.42 10.90
C ASP A 42 -17.00 -7.98 11.21
N ALA A 43 -16.17 -7.82 12.24
CA ALA A 43 -15.58 -6.52 12.57
C ALA A 43 -14.69 -5.97 11.47
N LEU A 44 -13.86 -6.82 10.85
CA LEU A 44 -12.98 -6.43 9.75
C LEU A 44 -13.78 -5.97 8.53
N THR A 45 -14.81 -6.72 8.13
CA THR A 45 -15.69 -6.33 7.02
C THR A 45 -16.38 -5.00 7.31
N LYS A 46 -17.01 -4.87 8.48
CA LYS A 46 -17.71 -3.64 8.87
C LYS A 46 -16.78 -2.43 8.98
N LEU A 47 -15.57 -2.63 9.49
CA LEU A 47 -14.57 -1.57 9.56
C LEU A 47 -14.15 -1.16 8.15
N SER A 48 -13.81 -2.12 7.29
CA SER A 48 -13.46 -1.85 5.89
C SER A 48 -14.55 -1.02 5.20
N ASP A 49 -15.80 -1.47 5.27
CA ASP A 49 -16.94 -0.80 4.63
C ASP A 49 -17.20 0.62 5.20
N ALA A 50 -16.80 0.88 6.44
CA ALA A 50 -16.97 2.19 7.08
C ALA A 50 -15.88 3.19 6.68
N VAL A 51 -14.66 2.71 6.42
CA VAL A 51 -13.47 3.57 6.26
C VAL A 51 -12.91 3.57 4.83
N VAL A 52 -13.19 2.57 4.01
CA VAL A 52 -12.77 2.50 2.62
C VAL A 52 -13.74 1.63 1.82
N HIS A 53 -14.53 2.27 0.95
CA HIS A 53 -15.53 1.57 0.17
C HIS A 53 -15.18 1.67 -1.32
N GLN A 54 -14.96 0.51 -1.95
CA GLN A 54 -14.55 0.40 -3.36
C GLN A 54 -13.31 1.25 -3.71
N GLY A 55 -12.39 1.39 -2.74
CA GLY A 55 -11.15 2.16 -2.89
C GLY A 55 -11.26 3.66 -2.60
N THR A 56 -12.47 4.18 -2.38
CA THR A 56 -12.71 5.56 -1.93
C THR A 56 -12.51 5.66 -0.42
N ARG A 57 -11.69 6.62 0.01
CA ARG A 57 -11.45 6.95 1.42
C ARG A 57 -12.39 8.07 1.87
N TRP A 58 -12.57 8.15 3.18
CA TRP A 58 -13.51 9.03 3.86
C TRP A 58 -12.79 9.77 4.98
N GLN A 59 -13.46 10.75 5.58
CA GLN A 59 -12.89 11.56 6.66
C GLN A 59 -12.30 10.68 7.79
N VAL A 60 -12.99 9.60 8.16
CA VAL A 60 -12.54 8.67 9.21
C VAL A 60 -11.28 7.86 8.85
N SER A 61 -10.95 7.67 7.57
CA SER A 61 -9.90 6.74 7.12
C SER A 61 -8.55 7.01 7.77
N ALA A 62 -8.14 8.29 7.84
CA ALA A 62 -6.87 8.67 8.46
C ALA A 62 -6.82 8.33 9.96
N HIS A 63 -7.96 8.35 10.65
CA HIS A 63 -8.04 8.18 12.10
C HIS A 63 -7.91 6.72 12.55
N VAL A 64 -8.19 5.74 11.67
CA VAL A 64 -8.04 4.33 12.01
C VAL A 64 -6.61 3.82 11.81
N VAL A 65 -5.81 4.50 10.99
CA VAL A 65 -4.46 4.09 10.61
C VAL A 65 -3.55 3.79 11.82
N PRO A 66 -3.44 4.65 12.85
CA PRO A 66 -2.54 4.37 13.98
C PRO A 66 -2.89 3.08 14.71
N PHE A 67 -4.18 2.75 14.81
CA PHE A 67 -4.64 1.53 15.46
C PHE A 67 -4.38 0.30 14.59
N LEU A 68 -4.67 0.37 13.29
CA LEU A 68 -4.38 -0.72 12.35
C LEU A 68 -2.88 -1.01 12.29
N ALA A 69 -2.04 0.02 12.22
CA ALA A 69 -0.59 -0.13 12.20
C ALA A 69 -0.06 -0.77 13.49
N ARG A 70 -0.53 -0.33 14.67
CA ARG A 70 -0.10 -0.92 15.95
C ARG A 70 -0.62 -2.34 16.15
N LEU A 71 -1.85 -2.63 15.76
CA LEU A 71 -2.41 -3.98 15.80
C LEU A 71 -1.64 -4.92 14.87
N ALA A 72 -1.31 -4.48 13.65
CA ALA A 72 -0.49 -5.24 12.72
C ALA A 72 0.97 -5.37 13.19
N ASP A 73 1.52 -4.44 13.98
CA ASP A 73 2.87 -4.53 14.54
C ASP A 73 2.96 -5.43 15.79
N ASP A 74 1.84 -5.65 16.49
CA ASP A 74 1.80 -6.51 17.68
C ASP A 74 1.65 -7.99 17.31
N PRO A 75 2.67 -8.85 17.54
CA PRO A 75 2.60 -10.27 17.21
C PRO A 75 1.56 -11.07 18.02
N ALA A 76 0.99 -10.50 19.09
CA ALA A 76 -0.12 -11.12 19.83
C ALA A 76 -1.48 -10.91 19.15
N THR A 77 -1.58 -9.99 18.18
CA THR A 77 -2.81 -9.74 17.44
C THR A 77 -3.12 -10.89 16.49
N PRO A 78 -4.35 -11.44 16.49
CA PRO A 78 -4.76 -12.43 15.49
C PRO A 78 -4.96 -11.79 14.11
N ASP A 79 -4.86 -12.58 13.04
CA ASP A 79 -5.20 -12.19 11.67
C ASP A 79 -4.45 -10.94 11.14
N ARG A 80 -3.20 -10.73 11.57
CA ARG A 80 -2.36 -9.56 11.20
C ARG A 80 -2.25 -9.32 9.69
N ALA A 81 -2.14 -10.37 8.88
CA ALA A 81 -2.11 -10.25 7.41
C ALA A 81 -3.36 -9.53 6.85
N ALA A 82 -4.53 -9.77 7.44
CA ALA A 82 -5.76 -9.10 7.05
C ALA A 82 -5.74 -7.62 7.45
N LEU A 83 -5.12 -7.28 8.59
CA LEU A 83 -4.94 -5.89 9.04
C LEU A 83 -3.94 -5.13 8.17
N VAL A 84 -2.84 -5.76 7.76
CA VAL A 84 -1.88 -5.20 6.78
C VAL A 84 -2.61 -4.89 5.47
N THR A 85 -3.44 -5.82 5.01
CA THR A 85 -4.26 -5.64 3.81
C THR A 85 -5.22 -4.47 3.97
N LEU A 86 -5.95 -4.36 5.09
CA LEU A 86 -6.85 -3.23 5.33
C LEU A 86 -6.08 -1.90 5.42
N LEU A 87 -4.95 -1.87 6.12
CA LEU A 87 -4.09 -0.69 6.23
C LEU A 87 -3.65 -0.19 4.85
N ARG A 88 -3.27 -1.11 3.96
CA ARG A 88 -2.94 -0.81 2.56
C ARG A 88 -4.12 -0.13 1.86
N HIS A 89 -5.33 -0.69 1.96
CA HIS A 89 -6.52 -0.10 1.33
C HIS A 89 -6.87 1.27 1.94
N VAL A 90 -6.75 1.44 3.25
CA VAL A 90 -6.99 2.71 3.93
C VAL A 90 -5.99 3.78 3.49
N GLY A 91 -4.70 3.44 3.38
CA GLY A 91 -3.67 4.40 2.99
C GLY A 91 -3.65 4.71 1.49
N LEU A 92 -3.88 3.70 0.64
CA LEU A 92 -3.61 3.76 -0.80
C LEU A 92 -4.85 3.59 -1.67
N GLY A 93 -5.97 3.11 -1.12
CA GLY A 93 -7.26 3.03 -1.82
C GLY A 93 -7.18 2.08 -3.01
N ALA A 94 -7.77 2.47 -4.14
CA ALA A 94 -7.74 1.70 -5.39
C ALA A 94 -6.41 1.78 -6.17
N ARG A 95 -5.41 2.55 -5.69
CA ARG A 95 -4.13 2.70 -6.40
C ARG A 95 -3.43 1.35 -6.51
N GLY A 96 -2.68 1.12 -7.58
CA GLY A 96 -1.93 -0.13 -7.82
C GLY A 96 -0.54 0.14 -8.37
N ASP A 97 0.25 -0.92 -8.60
CA ASP A 97 1.65 -0.82 -9.07
C ASP A 97 1.88 0.10 -10.29
N ARG A 98 0.85 0.33 -11.10
CA ARG A 98 0.83 1.26 -12.25
C ARG A 98 1.06 2.71 -11.88
N ASP A 99 0.68 3.10 -10.66
CA ASP A 99 0.78 4.47 -10.18
C ASP A 99 2.16 4.75 -9.55
N LEU A 100 3.07 3.77 -9.55
CA LEU A 100 4.45 3.92 -9.07
C LEU A 100 5.42 4.34 -10.21
N PRO A 101 6.37 5.25 -9.96
CA PRO A 101 6.57 5.98 -8.71
C PRO A 101 5.45 6.99 -8.44
N PHE A 102 4.97 7.00 -7.20
CA PHE A 102 3.87 7.87 -6.80
C PHE A 102 4.40 9.25 -6.41
N ASP A 103 3.84 10.31 -7.01
CA ASP A 103 4.13 11.69 -6.63
C ASP A 103 2.99 12.23 -5.75
N PRO A 104 3.13 12.21 -4.41
CA PRO A 104 2.10 12.70 -3.51
C PRO A 104 1.92 14.23 -3.60
N VAL A 105 2.88 14.99 -4.11
CA VAL A 105 2.75 16.44 -4.26
C VAL A 105 1.81 16.75 -5.42
N ALA A 106 2.01 16.08 -6.56
CA ALA A 106 1.13 16.21 -7.72
C ALA A 106 -0.26 15.60 -7.46
N ALA A 107 -0.34 14.48 -6.73
CA ALA A 107 -1.61 13.79 -6.49
C ALA A 107 -2.52 14.49 -5.46
N PHE A 108 -1.97 15.33 -4.58
CA PHE A 108 -2.69 15.98 -3.48
C PHE A 108 -2.58 17.52 -3.55
N ASP A 109 -2.85 18.08 -4.72
CA ASP A 109 -2.71 19.52 -5.01
C ASP A 109 -3.94 20.37 -4.61
N ARG A 110 -5.03 19.71 -4.18
CA ARG A 110 -6.26 20.36 -3.73
C ARG A 110 -6.18 20.75 -2.25
N THR A 111 -6.80 21.87 -1.89
CA THR A 111 -6.97 22.31 -0.50
C THR A 111 -8.42 22.60 -0.22
N VAL A 112 -8.83 22.41 1.04
CA VAL A 112 -10.22 22.56 1.50
C VAL A 112 -10.21 23.21 2.89
N THR A 113 -11.10 24.18 3.13
CA THR A 113 -11.29 24.77 4.46
C THR A 113 -12.16 23.88 5.35
N ALA A 114 -12.08 24.04 6.67
CA ALA A 114 -12.94 23.30 7.59
C ALA A 114 -14.44 23.55 7.34
N GLU A 115 -14.80 24.75 6.88
CA GLU A 115 -16.19 25.10 6.54
C GLU A 115 -16.67 24.37 5.28
N GLN A 116 -15.83 24.28 4.25
CA GLN A 116 -16.12 23.52 3.03
C GLN A 116 -16.26 22.03 3.32
N GLU A 117 -15.36 21.46 4.12
CA GLU A 117 -15.43 20.06 4.54
C GLU A 117 -16.70 19.78 5.33
N ALA A 118 -17.06 20.65 6.29
CA ALA A 118 -18.29 20.53 7.07
C ALA A 118 -19.55 20.62 6.20
N MET A 119 -19.56 21.52 5.20
CA MET A 119 -20.66 21.66 4.24
C MET A 119 -20.84 20.39 3.39
N VAL A 120 -19.74 19.82 2.87
CA VAL A 120 -19.80 18.57 2.10
C VAL A 120 -20.32 17.43 2.96
N VAL A 121 -19.82 17.29 4.19
CA VAL A 121 -20.30 16.29 5.14
C VAL A 121 -21.80 16.46 5.40
N GLU A 122 -22.27 17.66 5.75
CA GLU A 122 -23.69 17.89 5.99
C GLU A 122 -24.55 17.49 4.78
N ARG A 123 -24.16 17.92 3.59
CA ARG A 123 -24.94 17.74 2.35
C ARG A 123 -24.93 16.30 1.84
N VAL A 124 -23.81 15.59 1.91
CA VAL A 124 -23.72 14.15 1.58
C VAL A 124 -24.66 13.33 2.46
N TYR A 125 -24.85 13.72 3.73
CA TYR A 125 -25.57 12.92 4.73
C TYR A 125 -27.02 13.35 4.98
N HIS A 126 -27.43 14.55 4.58
CA HIS A 126 -28.74 15.11 4.96
C HIS A 126 -29.60 15.66 3.82
N LEU A 127 -29.14 15.68 2.56
CA LEU A 127 -29.89 16.29 1.47
C LEU A 127 -30.12 15.33 0.29
N GLU A 128 -31.37 15.19 -0.14
CA GLU A 128 -31.81 14.53 -1.39
C GLU A 128 -31.87 15.52 -2.57
N GLU A 129 -31.10 16.62 -2.52
CA GLU A 129 -31.11 17.64 -3.56
C GLU A 129 -30.15 17.31 -4.71
N GLU A 130 -30.46 17.81 -5.92
CA GLU A 130 -29.52 17.81 -7.03
C GLU A 130 -28.23 18.54 -6.62
N PHE A 131 -27.09 17.90 -6.88
CA PHE A 131 -25.77 18.48 -6.64
C PHE A 131 -25.41 19.38 -7.82
N ASP A 132 -25.20 20.67 -7.56
CA ASP A 132 -24.69 21.60 -8.56
C ASP A 132 -23.17 21.42 -8.78
N GLU A 133 -22.65 22.00 -9.87
CA GLU A 133 -21.24 21.86 -10.26
C GLU A 133 -20.28 22.41 -9.20
N ASP A 134 -20.64 23.52 -8.56
CA ASP A 134 -19.81 24.16 -7.53
C ASP A 134 -19.67 23.26 -6.29
N TRP A 135 -20.77 22.61 -5.88
CA TRP A 135 -20.73 21.65 -4.78
C TRP A 135 -19.91 20.42 -5.14
N ILE A 136 -20.04 19.89 -6.36
CA ILE A 136 -19.30 18.71 -6.82
C ILE A 136 -17.78 18.98 -6.78
N ASP A 137 -17.31 20.15 -7.25
CA ASP A 137 -15.89 20.49 -7.21
C ASP A 137 -15.35 20.56 -5.76
N VAL A 138 -16.15 21.06 -4.81
CA VAL A 138 -15.77 21.07 -3.39
C VAL A 138 -15.77 19.66 -2.81
N ALA A 139 -16.73 18.80 -3.17
CA ALA A 139 -16.78 17.41 -2.75
C ALA A 139 -15.58 16.61 -3.27
N ASP A 140 -15.20 16.80 -4.53
CA ASP A 140 -14.01 16.20 -5.13
C ASP A 140 -12.73 16.68 -4.43
N ALA A 141 -12.64 17.97 -4.10
CA ALA A 141 -11.53 18.50 -3.32
C ALA A 141 -11.47 17.88 -1.90
N CYS A 142 -12.62 17.64 -1.26
CA CYS A 142 -12.69 16.94 0.02
C CYS A 142 -12.21 15.50 -0.09
N ALA A 143 -12.61 14.77 -1.14
CA ALA A 143 -12.14 13.43 -1.39
C ALA A 143 -10.61 13.40 -1.56
N VAL A 144 -10.03 14.34 -2.32
CA VAL A 144 -8.56 14.47 -2.46
C VAL A 144 -7.90 14.79 -1.11
N LYS A 145 -8.51 15.64 -0.28
CA LYS A 145 -8.02 15.90 1.08
C LYS A 145 -8.02 14.63 1.94
N TRP A 146 -9.13 13.88 1.98
CA TRP A 146 -9.22 12.63 2.77
C TRP A 146 -8.25 11.57 2.28
N ASP A 147 -8.05 11.48 0.97
CA ASP A 147 -7.01 10.65 0.38
C ASP A 147 -5.62 11.02 0.89
N ALA A 148 -5.31 12.32 0.89
CA ALA A 148 -4.03 12.83 1.34
C ALA A 148 -3.82 12.62 2.84
N ASP A 149 -4.85 12.82 3.66
CA ASP A 149 -4.80 12.65 5.11
C ASP A 149 -4.55 11.17 5.46
N ALA A 150 -5.25 10.24 4.82
CA ALA A 150 -5.05 8.80 5.04
C ALA A 150 -3.67 8.31 4.56
N TYR A 151 -3.21 8.81 3.40
CA TYR A 151 -1.86 8.53 2.90
C TYR A 151 -0.79 9.04 3.89
N ARG A 152 -0.90 10.28 4.34
CA ARG A 152 0.05 10.88 5.30
C ARG A 152 0.05 10.14 6.63
N ALA A 153 -1.12 9.80 7.17
CA ALA A 153 -1.23 8.99 8.38
C ALA A 153 -0.52 7.65 8.21
N THR A 154 -0.70 6.98 7.06
CA THR A 154 -0.06 5.68 6.77
C THR A 154 1.46 5.83 6.68
N GLY A 155 1.95 6.94 6.13
CA GLY A 155 3.37 7.27 6.05
C GLY A 155 4.02 7.60 7.40
N GLN A 156 3.28 7.75 8.50
CA GLN A 156 3.87 7.96 9.83
C GLN A 156 4.38 6.67 10.48
N HIS A 157 4.12 5.50 9.87
CA HIS A 157 4.41 4.19 10.45
C HIS A 157 5.48 3.39 9.67
N LEU A 158 6.34 4.05 8.88
CA LEU A 158 7.37 3.37 8.07
C LEU A 158 8.29 2.45 8.89
N ASP A 159 8.60 2.82 10.14
CA ASP A 159 9.43 1.98 11.01
C ASP A 159 8.78 0.63 11.34
N ALA A 160 7.44 0.57 11.44
CA ALA A 160 6.73 -0.69 11.61
C ALA A 160 6.86 -1.54 10.34
N TYR A 161 6.64 -0.95 9.17
CA TYR A 161 6.72 -1.67 7.89
C TYR A 161 8.12 -2.22 7.63
N ARG A 162 9.17 -1.47 8.00
CA ARG A 162 10.57 -1.97 7.94
C ARG A 162 10.79 -3.17 8.84
N ARG A 163 10.21 -3.19 10.06
CA ARG A 163 10.27 -4.36 10.94
C ARG A 163 9.53 -5.56 10.34
N TRP A 164 8.40 -5.31 9.68
CA TRP A 164 7.58 -6.37 9.06
C TRP A 164 8.32 -7.13 7.97
N LEU A 165 9.32 -6.54 7.30
CA LEU A 165 10.17 -7.27 6.35
C LEU A 165 10.84 -8.53 6.95
N GLY A 166 11.03 -8.56 8.27
CA GLY A 166 11.54 -9.72 9.01
C GLY A 166 10.47 -10.62 9.63
N ASP A 167 9.18 -10.35 9.44
CA ASP A 167 8.08 -11.02 10.11
C ASP A 167 7.96 -12.51 9.75
N PRO A 168 7.72 -13.43 10.71
CA PRO A 168 7.54 -14.86 10.44
C PRO A 168 6.49 -15.19 9.37
N ASP A 169 5.44 -14.38 9.27
CA ASP A 169 4.34 -14.57 8.34
C ASP A 169 4.64 -13.91 6.97
N PRO A 170 4.74 -14.69 5.87
CA PRO A 170 4.99 -14.13 4.55
C PRO A 170 3.88 -13.20 4.05
N GLU A 171 2.64 -13.37 4.52
CA GLU A 171 1.51 -12.49 4.18
C GLU A 171 1.53 -11.18 5.01
N VAL A 172 2.50 -11.01 5.92
CA VAL A 172 2.85 -9.73 6.56
C VAL A 172 4.14 -9.17 5.96
N ALA A 173 5.18 -10.01 5.83
CA ALA A 173 6.50 -9.56 5.41
C ALA A 173 6.57 -9.12 3.95
N SER A 174 5.94 -9.86 3.05
CA SER A 174 5.99 -9.55 1.62
C SER A 174 5.18 -8.28 1.29
N PRO A 175 3.93 -8.09 1.77
CA PRO A 175 3.19 -6.85 1.51
C PRO A 175 3.85 -5.58 2.06
N ALA A 176 4.66 -5.69 3.11
CA ALA A 176 5.44 -4.56 3.60
C ALA A 176 6.42 -4.00 2.54
N THR A 177 6.93 -4.85 1.63
CA THR A 177 7.78 -4.38 0.51
C THR A 177 7.01 -3.48 -0.45
N GLU A 178 5.76 -3.84 -0.78
CA GLU A 178 4.89 -3.04 -1.65
C GLU A 178 4.51 -1.74 -0.94
N LEU A 179 4.06 -1.81 0.31
CA LEU A 179 3.64 -0.65 1.08
C LEU A 179 4.75 0.42 1.17
N LEU A 180 6.00 0.00 1.41
CA LEU A 180 7.15 0.90 1.47
C LEU A 180 7.45 1.60 0.13
N ALA A 181 7.09 1.01 -1.01
CA ALA A 181 7.35 1.59 -2.33
C ALA A 181 6.51 2.85 -2.64
N TRP A 182 5.42 3.08 -1.89
CA TRP A 182 4.50 4.20 -2.09
C TRP A 182 4.91 5.49 -1.40
N PHE A 183 5.86 5.43 -0.48
CA PHE A 183 6.26 6.59 0.33
C PHE A 183 7.57 7.19 -0.17
N PRO A 184 7.79 8.50 0.06
CA PRO A 184 9.06 9.13 -0.27
C PRO A 184 10.23 8.36 0.34
N LEU A 185 11.25 8.09 -0.49
CA LEU A 185 12.39 7.30 -0.06
C LEU A 185 13.21 8.05 0.99
N ASP A 186 13.52 7.35 2.08
CA ASP A 186 14.58 7.71 3.01
C ASP A 186 15.67 6.62 3.07
N GLU A 187 16.84 6.97 3.62
CA GLU A 187 17.97 6.04 3.74
C GLU A 187 17.64 4.77 4.54
N PRO A 188 16.90 4.83 5.68
CA PRO A 188 16.52 3.62 6.40
C PRO A 188 15.64 2.67 5.59
N THR A 189 14.69 3.17 4.79
CA THR A 189 13.86 2.33 3.92
C THR A 189 14.70 1.69 2.82
N LEU A 190 15.60 2.46 2.21
CA LEU A 190 16.53 1.92 1.21
C LEU A 190 17.37 0.79 1.80
N GLY A 191 17.97 1.02 2.97
CA GLY A 191 18.77 0.02 3.67
C GLY A 191 17.97 -1.23 4.03
N ALA A 192 16.75 -1.06 4.55
CA ALA A 192 15.87 -2.16 4.92
C ALA A 192 15.47 -3.01 3.69
N LEU A 193 15.08 -2.38 2.58
CA LEU A 193 14.76 -3.08 1.33
C LEU A 193 15.99 -3.79 0.76
N LEU A 194 17.17 -3.16 0.77
CA LEU A 194 18.43 -3.78 0.34
C LEU A 194 18.89 -4.95 1.22
N ALA A 195 18.49 -4.98 2.49
CA ALA A 195 18.76 -6.07 3.41
C ALA A 195 17.64 -7.12 3.48
N ALA A 196 16.53 -6.92 2.75
CA ALA A 196 15.38 -7.82 2.79
C ALA A 196 15.72 -9.16 2.12
N ASP A 197 16.18 -10.13 2.91
CA ASP A 197 16.70 -11.43 2.46
C ASP A 197 16.08 -12.63 3.18
N ARG A 198 15.05 -12.38 4.01
CA ARG A 198 14.35 -13.37 4.83
C ARG A 198 13.95 -14.62 4.07
N ASP A 199 13.21 -14.45 2.98
CA ASP A 199 12.78 -15.50 2.07
C ASP A 199 12.68 -14.96 0.64
N ASP A 200 12.42 -15.85 -0.31
CA ASP A 200 12.42 -15.51 -1.73
C ASP A 200 11.25 -14.60 -2.12
N ALA A 201 10.11 -14.67 -1.41
CA ALA A 201 8.97 -13.80 -1.67
C ALA A 201 9.27 -12.36 -1.22
N VAL A 202 9.78 -12.18 -0.01
CA VAL A 202 10.22 -10.87 0.51
C VAL A 202 11.33 -10.29 -0.37
N ARG A 203 12.28 -11.12 -0.80
CA ARG A 203 13.37 -10.69 -1.68
C ARG A 203 12.85 -10.23 -3.05
N ALA A 204 11.94 -11.00 -3.66
CA ALA A 204 11.31 -10.63 -4.93
C ALA A 204 10.46 -9.34 -4.80
N GLY A 205 9.72 -9.18 -3.70
CA GLY A 205 8.93 -7.98 -3.44
C GLY A 205 9.81 -6.74 -3.25
N ALA A 206 10.93 -6.89 -2.53
CA ALA A 206 11.92 -5.83 -2.37
C ALA A 206 12.56 -5.42 -3.70
N ASN A 207 12.86 -6.37 -4.60
CA ASN A 207 13.35 -6.07 -5.94
C ASN A 207 12.37 -5.16 -6.71
N LEU A 208 11.06 -5.48 -6.67
CA LEU A 208 10.02 -4.67 -7.30
C LEU A 208 9.91 -3.28 -6.65
N ALA A 209 9.92 -3.19 -5.32
CA ALA A 209 9.92 -1.90 -4.63
C ALA A 209 11.10 -1.02 -5.06
N LEU A 210 12.31 -1.59 -5.08
CA LEU A 210 13.54 -0.90 -5.49
C LEU A 210 13.52 -0.47 -6.97
N ALA A 211 12.72 -1.10 -7.84
CA ALA A 211 12.58 -0.70 -9.24
C ALA A 211 12.03 0.72 -9.40
N HIS A 212 11.17 1.17 -8.48
CA HIS A 212 10.44 2.45 -8.59
C HIS A 212 11.09 3.62 -7.84
N LEU A 213 12.18 3.40 -7.09
CA LEU A 213 12.76 4.45 -6.26
C LEU A 213 13.61 5.47 -7.06
N GLY A 214 13.30 6.76 -6.95
CA GLY A 214 13.89 7.86 -7.74
C GLY A 214 15.35 8.30 -7.45
N VAL A 215 16.22 7.41 -6.98
CA VAL A 215 17.65 7.70 -6.67
C VAL A 215 18.62 7.09 -7.69
N ALA A 216 19.94 7.36 -7.63
CA ALA A 216 20.94 6.72 -8.48
C ALA A 216 21.59 5.51 -7.75
N PRO A 217 21.78 4.33 -8.39
CA PRO A 217 21.54 3.04 -7.73
C PRO A 217 22.74 2.09 -7.68
N GLU A 218 23.98 2.52 -7.48
CA GLU A 218 25.12 1.58 -7.53
C GLU A 218 24.92 0.33 -6.64
N ALA A 219 24.40 0.52 -5.42
CA ALA A 219 24.05 -0.58 -4.53
C ALA A 219 22.85 -1.42 -5.03
N ILE A 220 21.83 -0.80 -5.62
CA ILE A 220 20.66 -1.50 -6.15
C ILE A 220 21.07 -2.32 -7.39
N VAL A 221 21.77 -1.70 -8.34
CA VAL A 221 22.27 -2.35 -9.56
C VAL A 221 23.20 -3.51 -9.20
N GLY A 222 24.14 -3.29 -8.27
CA GLY A 222 25.03 -4.35 -7.78
C GLY A 222 24.26 -5.52 -7.18
N ARG A 223 23.26 -5.25 -6.33
CA ARG A 223 22.41 -6.29 -5.75
C ARG A 223 21.59 -7.03 -6.80
N MET A 224 20.88 -6.33 -7.68
CA MET A 224 20.05 -6.96 -8.71
C MET A 224 20.88 -7.80 -9.65
N THR A 225 22.08 -7.34 -10.03
CA THR A 225 23.03 -8.11 -10.86
C THR A 225 23.41 -9.43 -10.19
N ALA A 226 23.71 -9.42 -8.89
CA ALA A 226 24.01 -10.64 -8.14
C ALA A 226 22.81 -11.60 -8.05
N LEU A 227 21.57 -11.08 -8.10
CA LEU A 227 20.35 -11.87 -8.03
C LEU A 227 19.91 -12.46 -9.38
N LEU A 228 20.55 -12.11 -10.50
CA LEU A 228 20.24 -12.69 -11.81
C LEU A 228 20.52 -14.20 -11.90
N ASP A 229 21.34 -14.74 -11.00
CA ASP A 229 21.66 -16.16 -10.93
C ASP A 229 21.14 -16.84 -9.64
N HIS A 230 20.22 -16.17 -8.94
CA HIS A 230 19.56 -16.72 -7.75
C HIS A 230 18.82 -18.04 -8.08
N PRO A 231 18.74 -19.05 -7.20
CA PRO A 231 18.04 -20.32 -7.49
C PRO A 231 16.54 -20.17 -7.78
N ASP A 232 15.86 -19.26 -7.08
CA ASP A 232 14.45 -18.97 -7.29
C ASP A 232 14.20 -18.10 -8.54
N PHE A 233 13.23 -18.51 -9.36
CA PHE A 233 12.93 -17.86 -10.63
C PHE A 233 12.26 -16.49 -10.45
N ALA A 234 11.36 -16.33 -9.47
CA ALA A 234 10.69 -15.05 -9.22
C ALA A 234 11.70 -13.99 -8.76
N VAL A 235 12.67 -14.37 -7.92
CA VAL A 235 13.78 -13.49 -7.53
C VAL A 235 14.59 -13.04 -8.75
N ARG A 236 14.97 -13.95 -9.66
CA ARG A 236 15.72 -13.59 -10.88
C ARG A 236 14.94 -12.63 -11.78
N VAL A 237 13.66 -12.93 -12.04
CA VAL A 237 12.82 -12.12 -12.93
C VAL A 237 12.54 -10.75 -12.34
N THR A 238 12.24 -10.65 -11.05
CA THR A 238 12.03 -9.34 -10.39
C THR A 238 13.32 -8.52 -10.34
N ALA A 239 14.49 -9.15 -10.20
CA ALA A 239 15.77 -8.46 -10.32
C ALA A 239 16.02 -7.93 -11.74
N ALA A 240 15.68 -8.71 -12.77
CA ALA A 240 15.76 -8.26 -14.16
C ALA A 240 14.78 -7.11 -14.46
N ILE A 241 13.54 -7.18 -13.95
CA ILE A 241 12.55 -6.08 -14.04
C ILE A 241 13.12 -4.81 -13.38
N ALA A 242 13.68 -4.93 -12.19
CA ALA A 242 14.29 -3.81 -11.50
C ALA A 242 15.44 -3.21 -12.31
N LEU A 243 16.36 -4.02 -12.86
CA LEU A 243 17.43 -3.51 -13.72
C LEU A 243 16.89 -2.82 -14.97
N ALA A 244 15.86 -3.34 -15.62
CA ALA A 244 15.25 -2.72 -16.81
C ALA A 244 14.70 -1.33 -16.51
N TYR A 245 14.07 -1.14 -15.34
CA TYR A 245 13.56 0.15 -14.91
C TYR A 245 14.67 1.16 -14.62
N ARG A 246 15.85 0.69 -14.19
CA ARG A 246 16.95 1.54 -13.71
C ARG A 246 17.98 1.85 -14.77
N LEU A 247 18.29 0.90 -15.64
CA LEU A 247 19.33 0.99 -16.66
C LEU A 247 18.76 1.25 -18.06
N GLY A 248 17.48 0.93 -18.29
CA GLY A 248 16.88 1.09 -19.61
C GLY A 248 17.73 0.40 -20.69
N PRO A 249 18.15 1.10 -21.75
CA PRO A 249 18.99 0.53 -22.81
C PRO A 249 20.31 -0.11 -22.37
N ASP A 250 20.85 0.27 -21.21
CA ASP A 250 22.11 -0.27 -20.67
C ASP A 250 21.92 -1.58 -19.87
N LEU A 251 20.80 -2.27 -20.07
CA LEU A 251 20.47 -3.53 -19.41
C LEU A 251 21.47 -4.63 -19.79
N PRO A 252 22.01 -5.43 -18.83
CA PRO A 252 22.86 -6.56 -19.15
C PRO A 252 22.10 -7.65 -19.94
N ASP A 253 22.77 -8.26 -20.93
CA ASP A 253 22.19 -9.33 -21.78
C ASP A 253 21.51 -10.42 -20.96
N ARG A 254 22.14 -10.84 -19.85
CA ARG A 254 21.60 -11.85 -18.93
C ARG A 254 20.22 -11.47 -18.38
N ALA A 255 20.01 -10.20 -18.04
CA ALA A 255 18.73 -9.72 -17.55
C ALA A 255 17.69 -9.64 -18.67
N LEU A 256 18.09 -9.23 -19.88
CA LEU A 256 17.22 -9.25 -21.06
C LEU A 256 16.75 -10.68 -21.40
N ASP A 257 17.68 -11.64 -21.44
CA ASP A 257 17.38 -13.05 -21.70
C ASP A 257 16.35 -13.60 -20.70
N LEU A 258 16.45 -13.22 -19.42
CA LEU A 258 15.50 -13.62 -18.38
C LEU A 258 14.11 -13.02 -18.60
N LEU A 259 14.02 -11.77 -19.08
CA LEU A 259 12.73 -11.13 -19.37
C LEU A 259 12.06 -11.78 -20.59
N VAL A 260 12.83 -12.09 -21.63
CA VAL A 260 12.32 -12.79 -22.82
C VAL A 260 11.88 -14.22 -22.48
N ASP A 261 12.70 -15.00 -21.74
CA ASP A 261 12.31 -16.33 -21.24
C ASP A 261 11.03 -16.25 -20.38
N ALA A 262 10.91 -15.22 -19.53
CA ALA A 262 9.71 -15.03 -18.74
C ALA A 262 8.47 -14.66 -19.56
N GLU A 263 8.61 -13.90 -20.65
CA GLU A 263 7.51 -13.55 -21.55
C GLU A 263 7.00 -14.79 -22.30
N GLU A 264 7.91 -15.62 -22.80
CA GLU A 264 7.61 -16.80 -23.63
C GLU A 264 7.09 -18.00 -22.83
N ARG A 265 7.34 -18.06 -21.51
CA ARG A 265 6.85 -19.13 -20.65
C ARG A 265 5.32 -19.19 -20.60
N ASP A 266 4.79 -20.40 -20.77
CA ASP A 266 3.36 -20.70 -20.63
C ASP A 266 2.80 -20.27 -19.26
N VAL A 267 3.54 -20.61 -18.19
CA VAL A 267 3.17 -20.33 -16.80
C VAL A 267 4.36 -19.72 -16.06
N LEU A 268 4.13 -18.54 -15.47
CA LEU A 268 5.06 -17.91 -14.55
C LEU A 268 4.73 -18.29 -13.10
N PRO A 269 5.73 -18.40 -12.21
CA PRO A 269 5.46 -18.58 -10.79
C PRO A 269 4.68 -17.39 -10.24
N GLY A 270 3.98 -17.63 -9.14
CA GLY A 270 3.26 -16.57 -8.43
C GLY A 270 4.22 -15.45 -8.02
N PHE A 271 3.77 -14.22 -8.19
CA PHE A 271 4.49 -13.06 -7.68
C PHE A 271 4.26 -12.92 -6.15
N PRO A 272 5.20 -12.23 -5.47
CA PRO A 272 5.18 -12.12 -4.02
C PRO A 272 3.87 -11.46 -3.50
N PRO A 273 3.34 -11.90 -2.34
CA PRO A 273 2.19 -11.22 -1.72
C PRO A 273 2.39 -9.70 -1.62
N GLY A 274 1.32 -8.94 -1.84
CA GLY A 274 1.38 -7.48 -1.98
C GLY A 274 1.58 -7.00 -3.42
N TRP A 275 2.22 -7.78 -4.29
CA TRP A 275 2.44 -7.44 -5.72
C TRP A 275 1.51 -8.25 -6.65
N ARG A 276 0.26 -8.48 -6.21
CA ARG A 276 -0.70 -9.36 -6.89
C ARG A 276 -1.79 -8.61 -7.69
N ASP A 277 -1.82 -7.29 -7.64
CA ASP A 277 -2.77 -6.45 -8.39
C ASP A 277 -2.59 -6.58 -9.91
N ARG A 278 -1.42 -7.07 -10.33
CA ARG A 278 -1.10 -7.40 -11.71
C ARG A 278 -0.60 -8.84 -11.82
N ALA A 279 -0.99 -9.50 -12.92
CA ALA A 279 -0.40 -10.77 -13.29
C ALA A 279 1.13 -10.66 -13.49
N PRO A 280 1.93 -11.66 -13.08
CA PRO A 280 3.38 -11.72 -13.29
C PRO A 280 3.85 -11.29 -14.69
N ARG A 281 3.20 -11.81 -15.74
CA ARG A 281 3.52 -11.51 -17.14
C ARG A 281 3.36 -10.02 -17.46
N GLY A 282 2.43 -9.33 -16.80
CA GLY A 282 2.24 -7.91 -16.99
C GLY A 282 3.39 -7.05 -16.45
N TYR A 283 4.12 -7.52 -15.44
CA TYR A 283 5.33 -6.83 -14.96
C TYR A 283 6.48 -7.00 -15.96
N VAL A 284 6.64 -8.22 -16.50
CA VAL A 284 7.63 -8.53 -17.54
C VAL A 284 7.37 -7.70 -18.80
N ALA A 285 6.14 -7.71 -19.32
CA ALA A 285 5.77 -6.94 -20.50
C ALA A 285 6.00 -5.44 -20.33
N LEU A 286 5.72 -4.89 -19.14
CA LEU A 286 5.99 -3.47 -18.88
C LEU A 286 7.49 -3.15 -18.83
N ALA A 287 8.30 -4.06 -18.29
CA ALA A 287 9.75 -3.93 -18.30
C ALA A 287 10.31 -3.96 -19.73
N LEU A 288 9.89 -4.90 -20.56
CA LEU A 288 10.28 -4.97 -21.97
C LEU A 288 9.84 -3.72 -22.73
N ARG A 289 8.59 -3.28 -22.55
CA ARG A 289 8.05 -2.09 -23.23
C ARG A 289 8.88 -0.83 -22.96
N ARG A 290 9.43 -0.70 -21.74
CA ARG A 290 10.33 0.41 -21.37
C ARG A 290 11.66 0.36 -22.14
N LEU A 291 12.09 -0.81 -22.58
CA LEU A 291 13.26 -1.02 -23.45
C LEU A 291 12.93 -0.79 -24.93
N GLY A 292 11.66 -0.52 -25.27
CA GLY A 292 11.20 -0.43 -26.66
C GLY A 292 10.96 -1.78 -27.34
N LEU A 293 10.85 -2.85 -26.54
CA LEU A 293 10.58 -4.22 -26.97
C LEU A 293 9.19 -4.60 -26.46
N SER A 294 8.31 -5.19 -27.27
CA SER A 294 6.85 -5.40 -27.03
C SER A 294 5.93 -4.26 -27.48
#